data_AF-A0A1B8P227-F1
#
_entry.id   AF-A0A1B8P227-F1
#
_cell.length_a   1.000
_cell.length_b   1.000
_cell.length_c   1.000
_cell.angle_alpha   90.00
_cell.angle_beta   90.00
_cell.angle_gamma   90.00
#
_symmetry.space_group_name_H-M   'P 1'
#
loop_
_entity.id
_entity.type
_entity.pdbx_description
1 polymer ?
#
loop_
_entity_poly.entity_id
_entity_poly.type
_entity_poly.pdbx_seq_one_letter_code
_entity_poly.pdbx_strand_id
1 'polypeptide(L)' 'MIPQWHLPATRVAFWDKFGWKEPFPEYGLDLDAWWIDPQRAAEVEARQSGG' A
#
# COMPACT_ATOMS: atom_id res chain seq x y z
N MET A 1 -7.73 2.80 -35.82
CA MET A 1 -7.35 2.40 -34.46
C MET A 1 -8.60 2.39 -33.60
N ILE A 2 -8.91 1.28 -32.92
CA ILE A 2 -10.11 1.15 -32.07
C ILE A 2 -9.64 1.07 -30.62
N PRO A 3 -9.98 2.06 -29.75
CA PRO A 3 -9.52 2.07 -28.37
C PRO A 3 -10.05 0.85 -27.61
N GLN A 4 -9.18 0.26 -26.79
CA GLN A 4 -9.52 -0.84 -25.90
C GLN A 4 -9.79 -0.30 -24.49
N TRP A 5 -10.44 -1.12 -23.67
CA TRP A 5 -10.70 -0.82 -22.27
C TRP A 5 -9.42 -0.92 -21.44
N HIS A 6 -9.21 0.05 -20.56
CA HIS A 6 -8.18 -0.02 -19.52
C HIS A 6 -8.79 0.37 -18.17
N LEU A 7 -8.23 -0.16 -17.09
CA LEU A 7 -8.59 0.25 -15.73
C LEU A 7 -7.82 1.54 -15.39
N PRO A 8 -8.48 2.67 -15.10
CA PRO A 8 -7.80 3.92 -14.76
C PRO A 8 -7.38 3.98 -13.27
N ALA A 9 -7.12 2.82 -12.65
CA ALA A 9 -6.83 2.72 -11.22
C ALA A 9 -5.77 1.65 -10.95
N THR A 10 -4.94 1.93 -9.93
CA THR A 10 -3.95 0.99 -9.41
C THR A 10 -4.50 0.31 -8.15
N ARG A 11 -4.44 -1.02 -8.09
CA ARG A 11 -4.85 -1.81 -6.91
C ARG A 11 -3.63 -2.52 -6.34
N VAL A 12 -3.34 -2.28 -5.06
CA VAL A 12 -2.24 -2.93 -4.34
C VAL A 12 -2.74 -3.37 -2.98
N ALA A 13 -2.38 -4.60 -2.59
CA ALA A 13 -2.64 -5.12 -1.26
C ALA A 13 -1.32 -5.19 -0.49
N PHE A 14 -1.34 -4.75 0.76
CA PHE A 14 -0.19 -4.74 1.65
C PHE A 14 -0.69 -4.94 3.09
N TRP A 15 0.23 -5.35 3.96
CA TRP A 15 -0.06 -5.46 5.39
C TRP A 15 -0.29 -4.08 6.00
N ASP A 16 -1.24 -3.95 6.91
CA ASP A 16 -1.49 -2.70 7.65
C ASP A 16 -0.39 -2.47 8.71
N LYS A 17 0.84 -2.31 8.23
CA LYS A 17 2.03 -1.92 9.01
C LYS A 17 2.81 -0.80 8.34
N PHE A 18 2.40 -0.39 7.15
CA PHE A 18 3.05 0.68 6.39
C PHE A 18 2.31 2.00 6.61
N GLY A 19 3.06 3.07 6.82
CA GLY A 19 2.60 4.44 6.74
C GLY A 19 2.94 5.05 5.38
N TRP A 20 2.05 5.91 4.90
CA TRP A 20 2.26 6.74 3.72
C TRP A 20 1.70 8.13 3.98
N LYS A 21 2.11 9.10 3.16
CA LYS A 21 1.59 10.46 3.21
C LYS A 21 0.31 10.58 2.39
N GLU A 22 -0.69 11.27 2.95
CA GLU A 22 -1.87 11.72 2.22
C GLU A 22 -1.76 13.21 1.86
N PRO A 23 -2.21 13.63 0.66
CA PRO A 23 -2.72 12.78 -0.43
C PRO A 23 -1.60 12.01 -1.15
N PHE A 24 -1.99 10.94 -1.86
CA PHE A 24 -1.08 10.21 -2.74
C PHE A 24 -0.50 11.12 -3.85
N PRO A 25 0.69 10.81 -4.37
CA PRO A 25 1.25 11.53 -5.52
C PRO A 25 0.32 11.48 -6.73
N GLU A 26 0.25 12.59 -7.49
CA GLU A 26 -0.55 12.68 -8.70
C GLU A 26 -0.11 11.67 -9.78
N TYR A 27 1.19 11.37 -9.82
CA TYR A 27 1.80 10.47 -10.78
C TYR A 27 2.20 9.13 -10.16
N GLY A 28 1.21 8.39 -9.68
CA GLY A 28 1.36 6.97 -9.35
C GLY A 28 1.78 6.65 -7.92
N LEU A 29 2.09 5.37 -7.70
CA LEU A 29 2.41 4.80 -6.40
C LEU A 29 3.93 4.78 -6.18
N ASP A 30 4.40 5.53 -5.20
CA ASP A 30 5.80 5.52 -4.76
C ASP A 30 5.93 4.71 -3.47
N LEU A 31 6.37 3.46 -3.59
CA LEU A 31 6.58 2.54 -2.46
C LEU A 31 7.84 2.89 -1.66
N ASP A 32 8.81 3.56 -2.27
CA ASP A 32 10.06 3.95 -1.60
C ASP A 32 9.81 5.09 -0.59
N ALA A 33 8.73 5.84 -0.78
CA ALA A 33 8.27 6.87 0.15
C ALA A 33 7.55 6.32 1.40
N TRP A 34 7.26 5.02 1.47
CA TRP A 34 6.54 4.42 2.58
C TRP A 34 7.49 4.01 3.71
N TRP A 35 7.00 3.98 4.94
CA TRP A 35 7.77 3.56 6.11
C TRP A 35 6.98 2.54 6.94
N ILE A 36 7.68 1.83 7.82
CA ILE A 36 7.03 0.93 8.78
C ILE A 36 6.56 1.76 9.98
N ASP A 37 5.28 1.65 10.31
CA ASP A 37 4.74 2.12 11.58
C ASP A 37 5.05 1.06 12.65
N PRO A 38 5.88 1.35 13.67
CA PRO A 38 6.31 0.34 14.63
C PRO A 38 5.15 -0.24 15.46
N GLN A 39 4.13 0.56 15.77
CA GLN A 39 2.99 0.10 16.56
C GLN A 39 2.15 -0.87 15.74
N ARG A 40 1.78 -0.48 14.52
CA ARG A 40 1.00 -1.33 13.63
C ARG A 40 1.76 -2.59 13.21
N ALA A 41 3.07 -2.47 13.01
CA ALA A 41 3.93 -3.62 12.75
C ALA A 41 3.85 -4.64 13.89
N ALA A 42 3.97 -4.22 15.15
CA ALA A 42 3.86 -5.14 16.29
C ALA A 42 2.51 -5.87 16.33
N GLU A 43 1.42 -5.18 16.03
CA GLU A 43 0.07 -5.76 15.96
C GLU A 43 -0.05 -6.80 14.82
N VAL A 44 0.48 -6.48 13.64
CA VAL A 44 0.49 -7.38 12.48
C VAL A 44 1.35 -8.63 12.75
N GLU A 45 2.56 -8.45 13.28
CA GLU A 45 3.48 -9.57 13.56
C GLU A 45 2.92 -10.49 14.67
N ALA A 46 2.30 -9.92 15.72
CA ALA A 46 1.62 -10.70 16.75
C ALA A 46 0.52 -11.59 16.15
N ARG A 47 -0.29 -11.04 15.24
CA ARG A 47 -1.33 -11.80 14.53
C ARG A 47 -0.75 -12.89 13.63
N GLN A 48 0.40 -12.66 13.00
CA GLN A 48 1.05 -13.64 12.12
C GLN A 48 1.70 -14.80 12.88
N SER A 49 2.23 -14.54 14.09
CA SER A 49 2.90 -15.55 14.93
C SER A 49 1.95 -16.53 15.64
N GLY A 50 0.65 -16.25 15.68
CA GLY A 50 -0.37 -17.08 16.32
C GLY A 50 -1.02 -18.14 15.41
N GLY A 51 -0.42 -18.43 14.25
CA GLY A 51 -0.88 -19.40 13.25
C GLY A 51 -0.16 -20.74 13.33
#